data_AF-A0A7L1IFA5-F1
#
_entry.id   AF-A0A7L1IFA5-F1
#
_cell.length_a   1.000
_cell.length_b   1.000
_cell.length_c   1.000
_cell.angle_alpha   90.00
_cell.angle_beta   90.00
_cell.angle_gamma   90.00
#
_symmetry.space_group_name_H-M   'P 1'
#
loop_
_entity.id
_entity.type
_entity.pdbx_description
1 polymer ?
#
loop_
_entity_poly.entity_id
_entity_poly.type
_entity_poly.pdbx_seq_one_letter_code
_entity_poly.pdbx_strand_id
1 'polypeptide(L)'
;DVTLDPDTAHPRLSLSLDRRSVKLGERRQDLPDNPKRFDSDYCVLGSQGFAAGRHYWEVEVGGRRGWAVGAARETARRKEKTTGPHQKREIWCVGTNGKKYQALTATEQTSLSPGERPRRFGVYLDYERGQLCFYNAESMTHIHTFNASFRERIFP
;
A
#
# COMPACT_ATOMS: atom_id res chain seq x y z
N ASP A 1 14.93 5.18 3.37
CA ASP A 1 14.01 5.58 4.45
C ASP A 1 12.72 6.08 3.81
N VAL A 2 11.55 5.65 4.28
CA VAL A 2 10.25 5.91 3.62
C VAL A 2 9.46 6.94 4.42
N THR A 3 8.95 7.97 3.73
CA THR A 3 8.04 8.99 4.28
C THR A 3 6.83 9.13 3.40
N LEU A 4 5.68 9.48 3.98
CA LEU A 4 4.38 9.57 3.29
C LEU A 4 4.19 10.91 2.59
N ASP A 5 3.64 10.91 1.38
CA ASP A 5 3.34 12.11 0.59
C ASP A 5 1.91 12.65 0.89
N PRO A 6 1.78 13.81 1.56
CA PRO A 6 0.48 14.42 1.86
C PRO A 6 -0.36 14.77 0.62
N ASP A 7 0.27 15.00 -0.53
CA ASP A 7 -0.45 15.32 -1.76
C ASP A 7 -1.20 14.12 -2.32
N THR A 8 -0.73 12.91 -2.02
CA THR A 8 -1.37 11.65 -2.42
C THR A 8 -2.44 11.19 -1.43
N ALA A 9 -2.33 11.60 -0.16
CA ALA A 9 -3.15 11.09 0.92
C ALA A 9 -4.65 11.36 0.71
N HIS A 10 -5.45 10.30 0.85
CA HIS A 10 -6.90 10.42 0.87
C HIS A 10 -7.35 11.41 1.98
N PRO A 11 -8.33 12.30 1.74
CA PRO A 11 -8.70 13.35 2.72
C PRO A 11 -9.16 12.86 4.10
N ARG A 12 -9.55 11.59 4.24
CA ARG A 12 -9.85 10.97 5.56
C ARG A 12 -8.61 10.42 6.29
N LEU A 13 -7.44 10.45 5.68
CA LEU A 13 -6.20 9.99 6.31
C LEU A 13 -5.48 11.15 6.98
N SER A 14 -5.10 10.96 8.23
CA SER A 14 -4.29 11.93 8.99
C SER A 14 -2.87 11.39 9.11
N LEU A 15 -1.90 12.20 8.69
CA LEU A 15 -0.48 11.88 8.75
C LEU A 15 0.14 12.49 10.02
N SER A 16 1.13 11.81 10.59
CA SER A 16 1.97 12.39 11.64
C SER A 16 2.88 13.49 11.09
N LEU A 17 3.37 14.37 11.97
CA LEU A 17 4.25 15.49 11.60
C LEU A 17 5.54 15.02 10.88
N ASP A 18 6.08 13.90 11.33
CA ASP A 18 7.27 13.26 10.75
C ASP A 18 7.00 12.50 9.44
N ARG A 19 5.73 12.43 9.01
CA ARG A 19 5.25 11.70 7.82
C ARG A 19 5.57 10.20 7.83
N ARG A 20 5.68 9.57 9.00
CA ARG A 20 5.94 8.12 9.13
C ARG A 20 4.75 7.31 9.60
N SER A 21 3.69 7.96 10.07
CA SER A 21 2.48 7.31 10.53
C SER A 21 1.25 7.84 9.79
N VAL A 22 0.28 6.95 9.58
CA VAL A 22 -1.02 7.29 9.01
C VAL A 22 -2.12 6.64 9.85
N LYS A 23 -3.21 7.37 10.04
CA LYS A 23 -4.42 6.87 10.71
C LYS A 23 -5.64 7.27 9.90
N LEU A 24 -6.64 6.39 9.89
CA LEU A 24 -7.96 6.74 9.37
C LEU A 24 -8.68 7.65 10.37
N GLY A 25 -8.93 8.89 9.96
CA GLY A 25 -9.68 9.87 10.72
C GLY A 25 -11.20 9.64 10.63
N GLU A 26 -11.91 10.15 11.62
CA GLU A 26 -13.38 10.05 11.67
C GLU A 26 -14.04 10.87 10.57
N ARG A 27 -13.52 12.07 10.32
CA ARG A 27 -14.05 13.04 9.36
C ARG A 27 -13.12 13.20 8.16
N ARG A 28 -13.71 13.57 7.03
CA ARG A 28 -12.97 14.01 5.84
C ARG A 28 -12.40 15.40 6.14
N GLN A 29 -11.10 15.58 5.91
CA GLN A 29 -10.45 16.89 6.00
C GLN A 29 -10.79 17.74 4.77
N ASP A 30 -10.80 19.06 4.96
CA ASP A 30 -10.94 20.03 3.87
C ASP A 30 -9.55 20.31 3.28
N LEU A 31 -9.16 19.50 2.28
CA LEU A 31 -7.88 19.60 1.60
C LEU A 31 -8.11 19.94 0.13
N PRO A 32 -7.23 20.74 -0.49
CA PRO A 32 -7.33 21.04 -1.91
C PRO A 32 -7.22 19.75 -2.71
N ASP A 33 -8.09 19.65 -3.71
CA ASP A 33 -8.01 18.55 -4.66
C ASP A 33 -6.82 18.74 -5.60
N ASN A 34 -6.15 17.64 -5.92
CA ASN A 34 -5.06 17.62 -6.89
C ASN A 34 -5.02 16.24 -7.60
N PRO A 35 -4.38 16.13 -8.77
CA PRO A 35 -4.37 14.87 -9.54
C PRO A 35 -3.72 13.68 -8.84
N LYS A 36 -2.78 13.90 -7.92
CA LYS A 36 -2.09 12.84 -7.18
C LYS A 36 -2.93 12.27 -6.04
N ARG A 37 -3.88 13.05 -5.52
CA ARG A 37 -4.68 12.71 -4.34
C ARG A 37 -5.63 11.57 -4.62
N PHE A 38 -5.58 10.53 -3.78
CA PHE A 38 -6.61 9.51 -3.75
C PHE A 38 -7.94 10.06 -3.25
N ASP A 39 -9.04 9.80 -3.96
CA ASP A 39 -10.40 10.14 -3.50
C ASP A 39 -11.28 8.89 -3.29
N SER A 40 -10.96 7.78 -3.96
CA SER A 40 -11.77 6.56 -3.95
C SER A 40 -11.31 5.56 -2.89
N ASP A 41 -9.99 5.36 -2.79
CA ASP A 41 -9.39 4.38 -1.90
C ASP A 41 -8.69 5.11 -0.73
N TYR A 42 -8.78 4.56 0.48
CA TYR A 42 -8.13 5.12 1.67
C TYR A 42 -6.62 4.84 1.66
N CYS A 43 -5.93 5.38 0.67
CA CYS A 43 -4.51 5.20 0.40
C CYS A 43 -3.72 6.50 0.56
N VAL A 44 -2.43 6.32 0.83
CA VAL A 44 -1.38 7.33 0.76
C VAL A 44 -0.13 6.63 0.23
N LEU A 45 0.67 7.31 -0.59
CA LEU A 45 1.93 6.75 -1.09
C LEU A 45 3.12 7.24 -0.29
N GLY A 46 4.22 6.50 -0.41
CA GLY A 46 5.55 7.02 -0.13
C GLY A 46 5.91 8.22 -1.02
N SER A 47 6.77 9.10 -0.52
CA SER A 47 7.26 10.28 -1.24
C SER A 47 8.28 9.93 -2.33
N GLN A 48 8.90 8.76 -2.22
CA GLN A 48 9.88 8.26 -3.18
C GLN A 48 9.38 6.96 -3.81
N GLY A 49 9.41 6.92 -5.14
CA GLY A 49 9.16 5.71 -5.92
C GLY A 49 10.47 5.12 -6.46
N PHE A 50 10.46 3.82 -6.72
CA PHE A 50 11.62 3.05 -7.14
C PHE A 50 11.46 2.57 -8.59
N ALA A 51 12.47 2.80 -9.42
CA ALA A 51 12.47 2.40 -10.84
C ALA A 51 13.55 1.35 -11.19
N ALA A 52 14.32 0.90 -10.19
CA ALA A 52 15.38 -0.09 -10.33
C ALA A 52 15.83 -0.55 -8.94
N GLY A 53 16.51 -1.69 -8.88
CA GLY A 53 17.16 -2.21 -7.71
C GLY A 53 16.25 -2.92 -6.71
N ARG A 54 16.83 -3.21 -5.55
CA ARG A 54 16.21 -3.94 -4.45
C ARG A 54 15.99 -3.00 -3.28
N HIS A 55 14.76 -2.95 -2.77
CA HIS A 55 14.35 -2.03 -1.71
C HIS A 55 13.60 -2.78 -0.62
N TYR A 56 13.75 -2.30 0.60
CA TYR A 56 13.09 -2.88 1.77
C TYR A 56 12.60 -1.79 2.70
N TRP A 57 11.38 -1.96 3.22
CA TRP A 57 10.84 -1.13 4.28
C TRP A 57 9.96 -1.97 5.21
N GLU A 58 9.84 -1.51 6.45
CA GLU A 58 9.01 -2.15 7.46
C GLU A 58 7.84 -1.25 7.82
N VAL A 59 6.67 -1.86 8.02
CA VAL A 59 5.47 -1.16 8.45
C VAL A 59 4.95 -1.84 9.70
N GLU A 60 4.90 -1.09 10.80
CA GLU A 60 4.22 -1.51 12.00
C GLU A 60 2.70 -1.33 11.83
N VAL A 61 1.96 -2.40 12.10
CA VAL A 61 0.50 -2.45 11.96
C VAL A 61 -0.14 -2.76 13.31
N GLY A 62 -1.20 -2.02 13.64
CA GLY A 62 -1.87 -2.13 14.94
C GLY A 62 -3.38 -2.02 14.85
N GLY A 63 -4.07 -2.53 15.88
CA GLY A 63 -5.49 -2.33 16.11
C GLY A 63 -6.44 -3.44 15.64
N ARG A 64 -7.73 -3.28 15.97
CA ARG A 64 -8.84 -4.17 15.55
C ARG A 64 -9.45 -3.77 14.20
N ARG A 65 -9.12 -2.59 13.67
CA ARG A 65 -9.66 -2.06 12.42
C ARG A 65 -8.86 -2.62 11.23
N GLY A 66 -9.46 -2.58 10.05
CA GLY A 66 -8.78 -3.00 8.83
C GLY A 66 -7.65 -2.06 8.42
N TRP A 67 -6.65 -2.62 7.75
CA TRP A 67 -5.48 -1.92 7.21
C TRP A 67 -4.94 -2.68 6.00
N ALA A 68 -4.14 -2.02 5.17
CA ALA A 68 -3.39 -2.63 4.08
C ALA A 68 -2.03 -1.94 3.94
N VAL A 69 -1.00 -2.72 3.59
CA VAL A 69 0.36 -2.25 3.29
C VAL A 69 0.79 -2.89 1.97
N GLY A 70 1.53 -2.15 1.15
CA GLY A 70 1.87 -2.67 -0.17
C GLY A 70 2.66 -1.72 -1.01
N ALA A 71 2.46 -1.80 -2.32
CA ALA A 71 3.03 -0.89 -3.27
C ALA A 71 2.06 -0.64 -4.43
N ALA A 72 2.23 0.50 -5.10
CA ALA A 72 1.44 0.91 -6.25
C ALA A 72 2.36 1.41 -7.36
N ARG A 73 1.92 1.23 -8.61
CA ARG A 73 2.54 1.93 -9.74
C ARG A 73 2.29 3.43 -9.66
N GLU A 74 3.17 4.20 -10.31
CA GLU A 74 3.04 5.64 -10.44
C GLU A 74 1.69 6.04 -11.06
N THR A 75 1.31 5.36 -12.13
CA THR A 75 0.05 5.57 -12.86
C THR A 75 -1.19 4.93 -12.23
N ALA A 76 -1.06 4.34 -11.02
CA ALA A 76 -2.21 3.77 -10.33
C ALA A 76 -3.35 4.79 -10.20
N ARG A 77 -4.57 4.35 -10.50
CA ARG A 77 -5.77 5.20 -10.48
C ARG A 77 -5.98 5.81 -9.09
N ARG A 78 -5.98 7.14 -9.02
CA ARG A 78 -6.20 7.92 -7.78
C ARG A 78 -7.65 8.37 -7.61
N LYS A 79 -8.35 8.59 -8.73
CA LYS A 79 -9.69 9.19 -8.79
C LYS A 79 -10.78 8.18 -9.05
N GLU A 80 -11.96 8.36 -8.49
CA GLU A 80 -13.16 7.67 -8.93
C GLU A 80 -13.47 8.03 -10.40
N LYS A 81 -13.95 7.08 -11.19
CA LYS A 81 -14.23 7.26 -12.62
C LYS A 81 -15.70 7.54 -12.72
N THR A 82 -16.05 8.65 -13.35
CA THR A 82 -17.43 8.95 -13.70
C THR A 82 -17.84 8.22 -15.00
N THR A 83 -16.91 7.89 -15.90
CA THR A 83 -17.15 7.10 -17.15
C THR A 83 -15.87 6.44 -17.73
N GLY A 84 -16.01 5.34 -18.48
CA GLY A 84 -14.96 4.70 -19.30
C GLY A 84 -14.43 3.34 -18.78
N PRO A 85 -13.74 2.53 -19.62
CA PRO A 85 -13.33 1.16 -19.28
C PRO A 85 -12.42 1.13 -18.04
N HIS A 86 -12.57 0.11 -17.20
CA HIS A 86 -11.81 -0.05 -15.96
C HIS A 86 -10.30 -0.08 -16.27
N GLN A 87 -9.58 0.99 -15.92
CA GLN A 87 -8.12 0.89 -15.77
C GLN A 87 -7.88 0.03 -14.53
N LYS A 88 -7.03 -0.99 -14.67
CA LYS A 88 -6.75 -1.93 -13.57
C LYS A 88 -6.15 -1.14 -12.40
N ARG A 89 -6.56 -1.47 -11.19
CA ARG A 89 -5.96 -0.94 -9.95
C ARG A 89 -4.56 -1.53 -9.81
N GLU A 90 -3.54 -0.82 -10.25
CA GLU A 90 -2.17 -1.33 -10.20
C GLU A 90 -1.54 -1.15 -8.80
N ILE A 91 -2.20 -1.77 -7.82
CA ILE A 91 -1.86 -1.80 -6.41
C ILE A 91 -1.73 -3.26 -6.00
N TRP A 92 -0.65 -3.59 -5.31
CA TRP A 92 -0.44 -4.89 -4.68
C TRP A 92 -0.31 -4.69 -3.18
N CYS A 93 -1.19 -5.29 -2.39
CA CYS A 93 -1.12 -5.12 -0.95
C CYS A 93 -1.49 -6.38 -0.18
N VAL A 94 -0.92 -6.49 1.02
CA VAL A 94 -1.36 -7.41 2.06
C VAL A 94 -2.09 -6.60 3.12
N GLY A 95 -3.21 -7.11 3.58
CA GLY A 95 -4.02 -6.41 4.57
C GLY A 95 -5.00 -7.31 5.29
N THR A 96 -5.80 -6.69 6.14
CA THR A 96 -6.92 -7.32 6.82
C THR A 96 -8.09 -6.37 6.92
N ASN A 97 -9.31 -6.90 6.91
CA ASN A 97 -10.52 -6.17 7.28
C ASN A 97 -10.88 -6.34 8.77
N GLY A 98 -9.94 -6.84 9.58
CA GLY A 98 -10.14 -7.18 10.99
C GLY A 98 -10.62 -8.60 11.24
N LYS A 99 -10.97 -9.37 10.19
CA LYS A 99 -11.42 -10.77 10.30
C LYS A 99 -10.39 -11.77 9.75
N LYS A 100 -9.90 -11.54 8.54
CA LYS A 100 -8.93 -12.43 7.86
C LYS A 100 -7.83 -11.62 7.16
N TYR A 101 -6.66 -12.23 7.01
CA TYR A 101 -5.58 -11.69 6.19
C TYR A 101 -5.79 -12.01 4.72
N GLN A 102 -5.37 -11.10 3.85
CA GLN A 102 -5.56 -11.22 2.41
C GLN A 102 -4.44 -10.54 1.66
N ALA A 103 -4.09 -11.12 0.52
CA ALA A 103 -3.34 -10.46 -0.55
C ALA A 103 -4.34 -9.97 -1.60
N LEU A 104 -4.17 -8.73 -2.07
CA LEU A 104 -5.09 -8.03 -2.95
C LEU A 104 -4.34 -7.45 -4.15
N THR A 105 -4.91 -7.64 -5.33
CA THR A 105 -4.54 -6.95 -6.57
C THR A 105 -5.79 -6.31 -7.21
N ALA A 106 -5.65 -5.74 -8.41
CA ALA A 106 -6.79 -5.26 -9.20
C ALA A 106 -7.88 -6.30 -9.43
N THR A 107 -7.46 -7.56 -9.61
CA THR A 107 -8.28 -8.63 -10.18
C THR A 107 -8.42 -9.82 -9.26
N GLU A 108 -7.56 -9.93 -8.24
CA GLU A 108 -7.46 -11.12 -7.42
C GLU A 108 -7.43 -10.78 -5.93
N GLN A 109 -8.01 -11.70 -5.16
CA GLN A 109 -8.04 -11.65 -3.72
C GLN A 109 -7.72 -13.06 -3.20
N THR A 110 -6.57 -13.19 -2.54
CA THR A 110 -6.10 -14.46 -1.99
C THR A 110 -6.21 -14.41 -0.47
N SER A 111 -6.91 -15.38 0.12
CA SER A 111 -6.95 -15.50 1.58
C SER A 111 -5.60 -15.96 2.11
N LEU A 112 -5.12 -15.32 3.18
CA LEU A 112 -3.87 -15.66 3.84
C LEU A 112 -4.16 -16.15 5.27
N SER A 113 -3.37 -17.13 5.70
CA SER A 113 -3.42 -17.70 7.06
C SER A 113 -2.01 -17.78 7.62
N PRO A 114 -1.36 -16.64 7.94
CA PRO A 114 -0.05 -16.67 8.58
C PRO A 114 -0.14 -17.42 9.91
N GLY A 115 0.88 -18.23 10.23
CA GLY A 115 0.88 -19.09 11.42
C GLY A 115 0.87 -18.31 12.74
N GLU A 116 1.29 -17.05 12.69
CA GLU A 116 1.21 -16.08 13.78
C GLU A 116 0.59 -14.77 13.29
N ARG A 117 0.27 -13.87 14.21
CA ARG A 117 -0.28 -12.55 13.88
C ARG A 117 0.85 -11.52 13.80
N PRO A 118 1.32 -11.13 12.60
CA PRO A 118 2.46 -10.23 12.49
C PRO A 118 2.05 -8.83 12.96
N ARG A 119 2.91 -8.20 13.78
CA ARG A 119 2.74 -6.78 14.16
C ARG A 119 3.53 -5.85 13.26
N ARG A 120 4.52 -6.40 12.56
CA ARG A 120 5.36 -5.67 11.63
C ARG A 120 5.52 -6.45 10.34
N PHE A 121 5.21 -5.80 9.22
CA PHE A 121 5.36 -6.36 7.89
C PHE A 121 6.61 -5.79 7.24
N GLY A 122 7.51 -6.68 6.84
CA GLY A 122 8.62 -6.35 5.95
C GLY A 122 8.14 -6.44 4.51
N VAL A 123 8.33 -5.37 3.74
CA VAL A 123 8.02 -5.33 2.31
C VAL A 123 9.32 -5.23 1.53
N TYR A 124 9.56 -6.21 0.67
CA TYR A 124 10.75 -6.31 -0.15
C TYR A 124 10.37 -6.22 -1.62
N LEU A 125 10.94 -5.24 -2.32
CA LEU A 125 10.81 -5.03 -3.75
C LEU A 125 12.09 -5.48 -4.44
N ASP A 126 11.99 -6.42 -5.37
CA ASP A 126 13.03 -6.73 -6.35
C ASP A 126 12.53 -6.27 -7.73
N TYR A 127 13.00 -5.09 -8.15
CA TYR A 127 12.45 -4.45 -9.34
C TYR A 127 12.76 -5.25 -10.61
N GLU A 128 14.00 -5.71 -10.77
CA GLU A 128 14.45 -6.44 -11.94
C GLU A 128 13.81 -7.83 -12.05
N ARG A 129 13.58 -8.52 -10.92
CA ARG A 129 12.87 -9.81 -10.92
C ARG A 129 11.36 -9.68 -10.97
N GLY A 130 10.82 -8.47 -10.82
CA GLY A 130 9.39 -8.26 -10.81
C GLY A 130 8.70 -8.84 -9.58
N GLN A 131 9.36 -8.81 -8.41
CA GLN A 131 8.83 -9.42 -7.18
C GLN A 131 8.54 -8.39 -6.10
N LEU A 132 7.38 -8.51 -5.48
CA LEU A 132 7.02 -7.80 -4.26
C LEU A 132 6.68 -8.83 -3.18
N CYS A 133 7.57 -8.98 -2.21
CA CYS A 133 7.49 -10.00 -1.16
C CYS A 133 7.10 -9.36 0.18
N PHE A 134 6.29 -10.08 0.94
CA PHE A 134 5.83 -9.71 2.28
C PHE A 134 6.31 -10.74 3.27
N TYR A 135 6.84 -10.26 4.40
CA TYR A 135 7.35 -11.08 5.49
C TYR A 135 6.79 -10.60 6.81
N ASN A 136 6.69 -11.50 7.78
CA ASN A 136 6.68 -11.08 9.17
C ASN A 136 8.10 -10.61 9.50
N ALA A 137 8.27 -9.31 9.80
CA ALA A 137 9.59 -8.76 10.08
C ALA A 137 10.18 -9.26 11.41
N GLU A 138 9.34 -9.74 12.34
CA GLU A 138 9.79 -10.22 13.65
C GLU A 138 10.36 -11.63 13.58
N SER A 139 9.68 -12.55 12.88
CA SER A 139 10.10 -13.96 12.74
C SER A 139 10.83 -14.27 11.44
N MET A 140 10.92 -13.29 10.53
CA MET A 140 11.44 -13.45 9.17
C MET A 140 10.70 -14.51 8.33
N THR A 141 9.46 -14.83 8.69
CA THR A 141 8.66 -15.80 7.95
C THR A 141 8.02 -15.16 6.72
N HIS A 142 8.01 -15.88 5.60
CA HIS A 142 7.35 -15.46 4.38
C HIS A 142 5.83 -15.47 4.54
N ILE A 143 5.17 -14.45 3.99
CA ILE A 143 3.70 -14.31 4.02
C ILE A 143 3.12 -14.42 2.62
N HIS A 144 3.64 -13.65 1.66
CA HIS A 144 3.13 -13.64 0.29
C HIS A 144 4.14 -13.04 -0.68
N THR A 145 4.04 -13.41 -1.97
CA THR A 145 4.80 -12.81 -3.06
C THR A 145 3.88 -12.51 -4.23
N PHE A 146 3.87 -11.27 -4.68
CA PHE A 146 3.33 -10.90 -5.98
C PHE A 146 4.44 -10.94 -7.02
N ASN A 147 4.10 -11.44 -8.21
CA ASN A 147 4.94 -11.36 -9.39
C ASN A 147 4.30 -10.42 -10.40
N ALA A 148 5.03 -9.41 -10.85
CA ALA A 148 4.56 -8.41 -11.79
C ALA A 148 5.72 -7.83 -12.62
N SER A 149 5.47 -7.49 -13.88
CA SER A 149 6.45 -6.74 -14.68
C SER A 149 6.38 -5.27 -14.29
N PHE A 150 7.45 -4.74 -13.69
CA PHE A 150 7.56 -3.31 -13.38
C PHE A 150 8.19 -2.57 -14.56
N ARG A 151 7.54 -1.51 -15.01
CA ARG A 151 7.95 -0.68 -16.18
C ARG A 151 7.93 0.81 -15.89
N GLU A 152 7.66 1.17 -14.64
CA GLU A 152 7.53 2.53 -14.13
C GLU A 152 7.83 2.51 -12.64
N ARG A 153 7.86 3.69 -12.02
CA ARG A 153 8.15 3.79 -10.59
C ARG A 153 7.10 3.06 -9.75
N ILE A 154 7.59 2.30 -8.78
CA ILE A 154 6.81 1.62 -7.76
C ILE A 154 6.94 2.39 -6.45
N PHE A 155 5.81 2.82 -5.91
CA PHE A 155 5.71 3.58 -4.67
C PHE A 155 5.21 2.66 -3.55
N PRO A 156 5.80 2.73 -2.35
CA PRO A 156 5.19 2.19 -1.13
C PRO A 156 3.78 2.75 -0.91
#